data_AF-A0AAJ0P949-F1
#
_entry.id   AF-A0AAJ0P949-F1
#
_cell.length_a   1.000
_cell.length_b   1.000
_cell.length_c   1.000
_cell.angle_alpha   90.00
_cell.angle_beta   90.00
_cell.angle_gamma   90.00
#
_symmetry.space_group_name_H-M   'P 1'
#
loop_
_entity.id
_entity.type
_entity.pdbx_description
1 polymer ?
#
loop_
_entity_poly.entity_id
_entity_poly.type
_entity_poly.pdbx_seq_one_letter_code
_entity_poly.pdbx_strand_id
1 'polypeptide(L)'
;MKIPVLLVSGVLYWLFVCWVTGAAEPWDADAYWRLWYPASLGLAALTGAAFKTRGWMAGFILTFAQLPVIWLTAGTISLWVIGLAMSCVLAVPAVAISGFTGWFAARSRPL
;
A
#
# COMPACT_ATOMS: atom_id res chain seq x y z
N MET A 1 13.92 -12.32 0.31
CA MET A 1 14.29 -10.94 -0.06
C MET A 1 13.12 -10.07 -0.55
N LYS A 2 12.01 -10.62 -1.04
CA LYS A 2 10.91 -9.80 -1.61
C LYS A 2 10.14 -8.93 -0.60
N ILE A 3 9.95 -9.41 0.63
CA ILE A 3 9.15 -8.69 1.66
C ILE A 3 9.85 -7.41 2.16
N PRO A 4 11.14 -7.43 2.57
CA PRO A 4 11.82 -6.21 3.00
C PRO A 4 11.85 -5.13 1.91
N VAL A 5 12.08 -5.53 0.65
CA VAL A 5 12.05 -4.61 -0.49
C VAL A 5 10.67 -3.98 -0.62
N LEU A 6 9.59 -4.77 -0.54
CA LEU A 6 8.23 -4.24 -0.64
C LEU A 6 7.88 -3.30 0.53
N LEU A 7 8.32 -3.61 1.75
CA LEU A 7 8.14 -2.73 2.91
C LEU A 7 8.82 -1.38 2.67
N VAL A 8 10.10 -1.39 2.29
CA VAL A 8 10.86 -0.16 2.02
C VAL A 8 10.23 0.62 0.86
N SER A 9 9.90 -0.06 -0.25
CA SER A 9 9.26 0.59 -1.40
C SER A 9 7.89 1.17 -1.05
N GLY A 10 7.10 0.51 -0.21
CA GLY A 10 5.81 1.03 0.23
C GLY A 10 5.94 2.27 1.10
N VAL A 11 6.89 2.27 2.05
CA VAL A 11 7.16 3.45 2.88
C VAL A 11 7.66 4.61 2.02
N LEU A 12 8.60 4.34 1.10
CA LEU A 12 9.11 5.35 0.17
C LEU A 12 8.02 5.89 -0.76
N TYR A 13 7.10 5.04 -1.20
CA TYR A 13 5.95 5.46 -2.01
C TYR A 13 5.10 6.49 -1.24
N TRP A 14 4.68 6.18 -0.01
CA TRP A 14 3.85 7.10 0.76
C TRP A 14 4.61 8.36 1.21
N LEU A 15 5.89 8.26 1.53
CA LEU A 15 6.74 9.43 1.77
C LEU A 15 6.84 10.32 0.54
N PHE A 16 6.98 9.71 -0.64
CA PHE A 16 7.01 10.44 -1.90
C PHE A 16 5.69 11.18 -2.14
N VAL A 17 4.53 10.57 -1.82
CA VAL A 17 3.23 11.26 -1.88
C VAL A 17 3.24 12.51 -0.99
N CYS A 18 3.56 12.38 0.30
CA CYS A 18 3.63 13.51 1.23
C CYS A 18 4.60 14.60 0.75
N TRP A 19 5.76 14.20 0.21
CA TRP A 19 6.75 15.13 -0.29
C TRP A 19 6.28 15.92 -1.52
N VAL A 20 5.63 15.25 -2.48
CA VAL A 20 5.13 15.90 -3.71
C VAL A 20 3.93 16.80 -3.42
N THR A 21 3.05 16.40 -2.51
CA THR A 21 1.81 17.13 -2.22
C THR A 21 1.97 18.18 -1.13
N GLY A 22 3.08 18.14 -0.37
CA GLY A 22 3.28 18.95 0.83
C GLY A 22 2.35 18.56 1.99
N ALA A 23 1.59 17.47 1.84
CA ALA A 23 0.64 17.02 2.84
C ALA A 23 1.36 16.34 4.02
N ALA A 24 0.92 16.66 5.24
CA ALA A 24 1.44 16.02 6.44
C ALA A 24 1.05 14.54 6.49
N GLU A 25 -0.13 14.18 6.01
CA GLU A 25 -0.61 12.81 5.95
C GLU A 25 -0.87 12.40 4.50
N PRO A 26 -0.62 11.14 4.10
CA PRO A 26 -0.81 10.72 2.71
C PRO A 26 -2.22 11.00 2.18
N TRP A 27 -3.24 10.83 3.03
CA TRP A 27 -4.65 11.00 2.68
C TRP A 27 -5.12 12.46 2.64
N ASP A 28 -4.35 13.40 3.18
CA ASP A 28 -4.65 14.84 3.11
C ASP A 28 -4.36 15.42 1.72
N ALA A 29 -3.69 14.66 0.85
CA ALA A 29 -3.46 15.09 -0.52
C ALA A 29 -4.78 15.22 -1.31
N ASP A 30 -4.98 16.36 -1.99
CA ASP A 30 -6.16 16.61 -2.84
C ASP A 30 -6.41 15.48 -3.86
N ALA A 31 -5.33 14.92 -4.40
CA ALA A 31 -5.37 13.85 -5.38
C ALA A 31 -5.33 12.44 -4.78
N TYR A 32 -5.47 12.27 -3.46
CA TYR A 32 -5.34 10.96 -2.80
C TYR A 32 -6.28 9.93 -3.41
N TRP A 33 -7.59 10.22 -3.40
CA TRP A 33 -8.60 9.29 -3.90
C TRP A 33 -8.57 9.12 -5.43
N ARG A 34 -8.13 10.15 -6.16
CA ARG A 34 -8.17 10.16 -7.63
C ARG A 34 -6.93 9.53 -8.26
N LEU A 35 -5.78 9.60 -7.59
CA LEU A 35 -4.49 9.22 -8.15
C LEU A 35 -3.70 8.30 -7.21
N TRP A 36 -3.34 8.77 -6.02
CA TRP A 36 -2.35 8.10 -5.18
C TRP A 36 -2.86 6.78 -4.59
N TYR A 37 -4.11 6.73 -4.14
CA TYR A 37 -4.69 5.49 -3.66
C TYR A 37 -4.92 4.48 -4.80
N PRO A 38 -5.56 4.83 -5.93
CA PRO A 38 -5.65 3.94 -7.10
C PRO A 38 -4.30 3.46 -7.63
N ALA A 39 -3.28 4.33 -7.67
CA ALA A 39 -1.93 3.95 -8.06
C ALA A 39 -1.31 2.91 -7.11
N SER A 40 -1.55 3.05 -5.79
CA SER A 40 -1.15 2.05 -4.81
C SER A 40 -1.85 0.70 -5.05
N LEU A 41 -3.13 0.69 -5.46
CA LEU A 41 -3.82 -0.55 -5.84
C LEU A 41 -3.19 -1.19 -7.08
N GLY A 42 -2.76 -0.39 -8.05
CA GLY A 42 -2.01 -0.85 -9.22
C GLY A 42 -0.67 -1.48 -8.83
N LEU A 43 0.08 -0.84 -7.93
CA LEU A 43 1.32 -1.40 -7.37
C LEU A 43 1.05 -2.70 -6.59
N ALA A 44 -0.03 -2.76 -5.81
CA ALA A 44 -0.47 -3.96 -5.11
C ALA A 44 -0.81 -5.10 -6.08
N ALA A 45 -1.44 -4.81 -7.21
CA ALA A 45 -1.72 -5.77 -8.28
C ALA A 45 -0.42 -6.34 -8.88
N LEU A 46 0.51 -5.47 -9.27
CA LEU A 46 1.79 -5.86 -9.88
C LEU A 46 2.63 -6.72 -8.93
N THR A 47 2.75 -6.27 -7.68
CA THR A 47 3.51 -6.98 -6.65
C THR A 47 2.79 -8.26 -6.21
N GLY A 48 1.46 -8.27 -6.17
CA GLY A 48 0.64 -9.45 -5.95
C GLY A 48 0.97 -10.57 -6.95
N ALA A 49 0.99 -10.25 -8.24
CA ALA A 49 1.38 -11.18 -9.30
C ALA A 49 2.80 -11.77 -9.09
N ALA A 50 3.77 -10.94 -8.66
CA ALA A 50 5.14 -11.37 -8.38
C ALA A 50 5.27 -12.28 -7.14
N PHE A 51 4.32 -12.20 -6.20
CA PHE A 51 4.23 -13.01 -4.98
C PHE A 51 3.36 -14.27 -5.13
N LYS A 52 2.62 -14.40 -6.23
CA LYS A 52 1.83 -15.59 -6.58
C LYS A 52 0.83 -15.98 -5.48
N THR A 53 0.93 -17.20 -4.93
CA THR A 53 0.02 -17.72 -3.89
C THR A 53 0.01 -16.88 -2.61
N ARG A 54 1.04 -16.06 -2.37
CA ARG A 54 1.11 -15.10 -1.25
C ARG A 54 0.86 -13.65 -1.68
N GLY A 55 0.24 -13.43 -2.84
CA GLY A 55 0.00 -12.10 -3.41
C GLY A 55 -0.85 -11.19 -2.51
N TRP A 56 -1.72 -11.76 -1.70
CA TRP A 56 -2.55 -11.04 -0.72
C TRP A 56 -1.70 -10.21 0.28
N MET A 57 -0.48 -10.67 0.61
CA MET A 57 0.42 -9.94 1.51
C MET A 57 0.87 -8.61 0.91
N ALA A 58 0.90 -8.49 -0.42
CA ALA A 58 1.43 -7.31 -1.07
C ALA A 58 0.52 -6.09 -0.88
N GLY A 59 -0.79 -6.25 -1.07
CA GLY A 59 -1.77 -5.21 -0.77
C GLY A 59 -1.81 -4.83 0.70
N PHE A 60 -1.67 -5.82 1.59
CA PHE A 60 -1.58 -5.56 3.03
C PHE A 60 -0.36 -4.71 3.39
N ILE A 61 0.84 -5.15 2.98
CA ILE A 61 2.11 -4.47 3.26
C ILE A 61 2.08 -3.04 2.69
N LEU A 62 1.67 -2.89 1.43
CA LEU A 62 1.68 -1.60 0.77
C LEU A 62 0.70 -0.61 1.43
N THR A 63 -0.48 -1.07 1.86
CA THR A 63 -1.44 -0.23 2.55
C THR A 63 -0.95 0.17 3.93
N PHE A 64 -0.46 -0.78 4.73
CA PHE A 64 0.01 -0.51 6.10
C PHE A 64 1.34 0.26 6.14
N ALA A 65 2.07 0.32 5.03
CA ALA A 65 3.27 1.14 4.91
C ALA A 65 3.01 2.65 5.06
N GLN A 66 1.75 3.10 5.00
CA GLN A 66 1.41 4.49 5.32
C GLN A 66 1.58 4.80 6.81
N LEU A 67 1.41 3.82 7.72
CA LEU A 67 1.48 4.03 9.18
C LEU A 67 2.83 4.60 9.62
N PRO A 68 3.99 3.98 9.30
CA PRO A 68 5.28 4.58 9.62
C PRO A 68 5.44 5.99 9.06
N VAL A 69 4.88 6.29 7.88
CA VAL A 69 4.95 7.63 7.28
C VAL A 69 4.23 8.65 8.14
N ILE A 70 3.00 8.37 8.59
CA ILE A 70 2.24 9.27 9.46
C ILE A 70 3.00 9.59 10.76
N TRP A 71 3.69 8.62 11.36
CA TRP A 71 4.55 8.91 12.53
C TRP A 71 5.70 9.84 12.21
N LEU A 72 6.30 9.69 11.04
CA LEU A 72 7.44 10.51 10.63
C LEU A 72 7.02 11.92 10.21
N THR A 73 5.82 12.09 9.64
CA THR A 73 5.40 13.35 8.99
C THR A 73 4.38 14.15 9.79
N ALA A 74 3.44 13.52 10.50
CA ALA A 74 2.34 14.21 11.16
C ALA A 74 2.70 14.78 12.55
N GLY A 75 3.85 14.41 13.12
CA GLY A 75 4.38 14.95 14.38
C GLY A 75 3.54 14.69 15.64
N THR A 76 2.37 14.05 15.53
CA THR A 76 1.47 13.74 16.64
C THR A 76 0.92 12.31 16.55
N ILE A 77 0.80 11.65 17.70
CA ILE A 77 0.24 10.28 17.80
C ILE A 77 -1.30 10.29 17.73
N SER A 78 -1.93 11.46 17.85
CA SER A 78 -3.40 11.58 17.94
C SER A 78 -4.15 10.97 16.75
N LEU A 79 -3.55 10.95 15.56
CA LEU A 79 -4.18 10.48 14.32
C LEU A 79 -3.81 9.02 13.98
N TRP A 80 -2.94 8.38 14.77
CA TRP A 80 -2.52 6.99 14.53
C TRP A 80 -3.66 5.98 14.60
N VAL A 81 -4.60 6.19 15.52
CA VAL A 81 -5.76 5.30 15.67
C VAL A 81 -6.66 5.38 14.42
N ILE A 82 -6.88 6.58 13.90
CA ILE A 82 -7.66 6.82 12.69
C ILE A 82 -6.91 6.25 11.47
N GLY A 83 -5.59 6.52 11.37
CA GLY A 83 -4.75 5.96 10.32
C GLY A 83 -4.75 4.44 10.29
N LEU A 84 -4.73 3.79 11.46
CA LEU A 84 -4.84 2.34 11.59
C LEU A 84 -6.23 1.84 11.14
N ALA A 85 -7.30 2.45 11.63
CA ALA A 85 -8.67 2.07 11.27
C ALA A 85 -8.91 2.24 9.76
N MET A 86 -8.48 3.35 9.19
CA MET A 86 -8.57 3.62 7.76
C MET A 86 -7.71 2.65 6.96
N SER A 87 -6.48 2.34 7.40
CA SER A 87 -5.63 1.32 6.78
C SER A 87 -6.30 -0.05 6.75
N CYS A 88 -7.01 -0.45 7.80
CA CYS A 88 -7.77 -1.70 7.82
C CYS A 88 -8.84 -1.73 6.73
N VAL A 89 -9.60 -0.63 6.56
CA VAL A 89 -10.64 -0.53 5.53
C VAL A 89 -10.02 -0.53 4.13
N LEU A 90 -9.00 0.29 3.91
CA LEU A 90 -8.32 0.44 2.63
C LEU A 90 -7.50 -0.80 2.24
N ALA A 91 -7.10 -1.63 3.21
CA ALA A 91 -6.40 -2.87 2.93
C ALA A 91 -7.32 -3.89 2.27
N VAL A 92 -8.63 -3.86 2.52
CA VAL A 92 -9.59 -4.82 1.94
C VAL A 92 -9.51 -4.86 0.40
N PRO A 93 -9.70 -3.74 -0.33
CA PRO A 93 -9.58 -3.77 -1.79
C PRO A 93 -8.14 -4.04 -2.26
N ALA A 94 -7.11 -3.55 -1.56
CA ALA A 94 -5.72 -3.78 -1.93
C ALA A 94 -5.35 -5.27 -1.86
N VAL A 95 -5.73 -5.93 -0.76
CA VAL A 95 -5.54 -7.37 -0.51
C VAL A 95 -6.35 -8.20 -1.51
N ALA A 96 -7.59 -7.80 -1.81
CA ALA A 96 -8.41 -8.49 -2.79
C ALA A 96 -7.76 -8.46 -4.18
N ILE A 97 -7.31 -7.29 -4.64
CA ILE A 97 -6.67 -7.10 -5.95
C ILE A 97 -5.33 -7.85 -6.01
N SER A 98 -4.47 -7.69 -5.00
CA SER A 98 -3.15 -8.33 -4.99
C SER A 98 -3.24 -9.85 -4.80
N GLY A 99 -4.23 -10.32 -4.04
CA GLY A 99 -4.56 -11.72 -3.88
C GLY A 99 -5.04 -12.35 -5.18
N PHE A 100 -5.97 -11.69 -5.88
CA PHE A 100 -6.50 -12.15 -7.16
C PHE A 100 -5.41 -12.24 -8.24
N THR A 101 -4.62 -11.18 -8.40
CA THR A 101 -3.52 -11.15 -9.38
C THR A 101 -2.42 -12.15 -9.06
N GLY A 102 -2.09 -12.33 -7.77
CA GLY A 102 -1.19 -13.38 -7.32
C GLY A 102 -1.69 -14.79 -7.62
N TRP A 103 -2.96 -15.06 -7.33
CA TRP A 103 -3.59 -16.33 -7.64
C TRP A 103 -3.60 -16.62 -9.15
N PHE A 104 -3.92 -15.62 -9.97
CA PHE A 104 -3.91 -15.76 -11.42
C PHE A 104 -2.50 -16.08 -11.94
N ALA A 105 -1.49 -15.32 -11.51
CA ALA A 105 -0.10 -15.53 -11.89
C ALA A 105 0.48 -16.88 -11.39
N ALA A 106 -0.07 -17.45 -10.32
CA ALA A 106 0.29 -18.78 -9.85
C ALA A 106 -0.24 -19.88 -10.80
N ARG A 107 -1.42 -19.67 -11.39
CA ARG A 107 -2.07 -20.60 -12.33
C ARG A 107 -1.51 -20.54 -13.75
N SER A 108 -1.01 -19.40 -14.19
CA SER A 108 -0.48 -19.20 -15.55
C SER A 108 0.91 -19.80 -15.80
N ARG A 109 1.45 -20.65 -14.92
CA ARG A 109 2.69 -21.38 -15.21
C ARG A 109 2.39 -22.54 -16.18
N PRO A 110 2.89 -22.51 -17.43
CA PRO A 110 2.87 -23.72 -18.25
C PRO A 110 3.73 -24.80 -17.59
N LEU A 111 3.25 -26.05 -17.69
CA LEU A 111 3.98 -27.27 -17.31
C LEU A 111 5.32 -27.36 -18.05
#